data_AF-A0A812FUV8-F1
#
_entry.id   AF-A0A812FUV8-F1
#
_cell.length_a   1.000
_cell.length_b   1.000
_cell.length_c   1.000
_cell.angle_alpha   90.00
_cell.angle_beta   90.00
_cell.angle_gamma   90.00
#
_symmetry.space_group_name_H-M   'P 1'
#
loop_
_entity.id
_entity.type
_entity.pdbx_description
1 polymer ?
#
loop_
_entity_poly.entity_id
_entity_poly.type
_entity_poly.pdbx_seq_one_letter_code
_entity_poly.pdbx_strand_id
1 'polypeptide(L)'
;MGQKMYKRLSIDTVRRTIILIDSESGKENQPLELNRSEYNLLLVFCDSHGEVIDKQTLIERGWPGRVVGDNSLAVAIMKLRKKLNSLEQGLEINNLPGEGYVFINARKLEIFHSNVTSEPIESIKNNDKGEEIGVEESQTKVVVSNTLPMVNISVSNEKSLTSNVKAFVTAPMFWELSIGMVIIALTFFFIYREAFECFECYGGFYG
;
A
#
# COMPACT_ATOMS: atom_id res chain seq x y z
N MET A 1 14.83 -3.59 24.68
CA MET A 1 15.14 -3.02 23.35
C MET A 1 14.28 -1.79 23.15
N GLY A 2 14.82 -0.68 22.66
CA GLY A 2 14.01 0.46 22.24
C GLY A 2 13.36 0.17 20.89
N GLN A 3 12.05 0.44 20.74
CA GLN A 3 11.41 0.37 19.42
C GLN A 3 11.82 1.60 18.61
N LYS A 4 12.28 1.39 17.37
CA LYS A 4 12.71 2.49 16.49
C LYS A 4 11.49 3.22 15.93
N MET A 5 11.38 4.51 16.24
CA MET A 5 10.30 5.35 15.75
C MET A 5 10.62 5.93 14.36
N TYR A 6 10.59 5.07 13.34
CA TYR A 6 10.61 5.52 11.96
C TYR A 6 9.36 6.37 11.66
N LYS A 7 9.56 7.55 11.06
CA LYS A 7 8.49 8.52 10.78
C LYS A 7 8.03 8.50 9.32
N ARG A 8 8.90 8.05 8.40
CA ARG A 8 8.69 8.15 6.95
C ARG A 8 8.89 6.82 6.27
N LEU A 9 8.05 6.54 5.28
CA LEU A 9 8.23 5.45 4.31
C LEU A 9 8.63 6.08 2.98
N SER A 10 9.86 5.84 2.54
CA SER A 10 10.36 6.22 1.21
C SER A 10 10.14 5.08 0.23
N ILE A 11 9.55 5.38 -0.92
CA ILE A 11 9.27 4.44 -2.01
C ILE A 11 10.11 4.86 -3.21
N ASP A 12 11.12 4.05 -3.55
CA ASP A 12 11.96 4.26 -4.73
C ASP A 12 11.25 3.73 -5.97
N THR A 13 10.91 4.64 -6.89
CA THR A 13 10.15 4.36 -8.11
C THR A 13 10.96 3.60 -9.17
N VAL A 14 12.29 3.74 -9.16
CA VAL A 14 13.22 3.15 -10.14
C VAL A 14 13.66 1.76 -9.70
N ARG A 15 14.06 1.63 -8.43
CA ARG A 15 14.52 0.38 -7.82
C ARG A 15 13.37 -0.51 -7.34
N ARG A 16 12.17 0.07 -7.16
CA ARG A 16 11.02 -0.55 -6.48
C ARG A 16 11.37 -1.03 -5.07
N THR A 17 12.21 -0.29 -4.36
CA THR A 17 12.57 -0.58 -2.96
C THR A 17 11.80 0.31 -2.00
N ILE A 18 11.40 -0.24 -0.86
CA ILE A 18 10.85 0.55 0.25
C ILE A 18 11.86 0.64 1.39
N ILE A 19 12.00 1.85 1.93
CA ILE A 19 12.97 2.22 2.97
C ILE A 19 12.23 3.01 4.06
N LEU A 20 12.49 2.70 5.33
CA LEU A 20 12.06 3.49 6.47
C LEU A 20 13.15 4.47 6.88
N ILE A 21 12.77 5.71 7.19
CA ILE A 21 13.70 6.74 7.69
C ILE A 21 13.39 7.04 9.15
N ASP A 22 14.41 6.88 9.99
CA ASP A 22 14.41 7.18 11.44
C ASP A 22 14.30 8.69 11.68
N SER A 23 13.39 9.11 12.58
CA SER A 23 13.10 10.53 12.80
C SER A 23 14.14 11.28 13.63
N GLU A 24 14.97 10.58 14.41
CA GLU A 24 15.96 11.19 15.30
C GLU A 24 17.37 11.06 14.72
N SER A 25 17.69 9.86 14.21
CA SER A 25 19.03 9.56 13.71
C SER A 25 19.18 9.78 12.19
N GLY A 26 18.10 10.03 11.45
CA GLY A 26 18.12 10.12 9.98
C GLY A 26 18.57 8.84 9.28
N LYS A 27 18.66 7.71 10.00
CA LYS A 27 19.16 6.44 9.48
C LYS A 27 18.07 5.71 8.72
N GLU A 28 18.44 5.17 7.57
CA GLU A 28 17.64 4.25 6.79
C GLU A 28 17.67 2.84 7.41
N ASN A 29 16.60 2.06 7.19
CA ASN A 29 16.64 0.62 7.40
C ASN A 29 17.25 -0.10 6.17
N GLN A 30 17.33 -1.43 6.21
CA GLN A 30 17.67 -2.20 5.01
C GLN A 30 16.56 -2.02 3.95
N PRO A 31 16.89 -1.72 2.67
CA PRO A 31 15.89 -1.59 1.62
C PRO A 31 15.20 -2.93 1.35
N LEU A 32 13.86 -2.94 1.34
CA LEU A 32 13.07 -4.09 0.95
C LEU A 32 12.68 -3.96 -0.53
N GLU A 33 13.24 -4.82 -1.39
CA GLU A 33 12.85 -4.90 -2.80
C GLU A 33 11.40 -5.38 -2.97
N LEU A 34 10.65 -4.76 -3.88
CA LEU A 34 9.31 -5.17 -4.31
C LEU A 34 9.34 -5.72 -5.73
N ASN A 35 8.64 -6.83 -5.96
CA ASN A 35 8.34 -7.28 -7.31
C ASN A 35 7.39 -6.29 -7.99
N ARG A 36 7.34 -6.24 -9.33
CA ARG A 36 6.59 -5.23 -10.08
C ARG A 36 5.13 -5.09 -9.63
N SER A 37 4.43 -6.21 -9.45
CA SER A 37 3.02 -6.19 -9.00
C SER A 37 2.88 -5.83 -7.52
N GLU A 38 3.85 -6.17 -6.66
CA GLU A 38 3.85 -5.76 -5.24
C GLU A 38 4.05 -4.25 -5.11
N TYR A 39 4.92 -3.67 -5.94
CA TYR A 39 5.13 -2.22 -6.07
C TYR A 39 3.87 -1.51 -6.59
N ASN A 40 3.29 -1.99 -7.70
CA ASN A 40 2.07 -1.40 -8.26
C ASN A 40 0.90 -1.45 -7.26
N LEU A 41 0.73 -2.56 -6.55
CA LEU A 41 -0.31 -2.69 -5.52
C LEU A 41 -0.04 -1.75 -4.33
N LEU A 42 1.20 -1.62 -3.88
CA LEU A 42 1.55 -0.69 -2.80
C LEU A 42 1.21 0.77 -3.19
N LEU A 43 1.58 1.21 -4.40
CA LEU A 43 1.26 2.55 -4.89
C LEU A 43 -0.26 2.83 -4.81
N VAL A 44 -1.08 1.90 -5.33
CA VAL A 44 -2.54 2.01 -5.29
C VAL A 44 -3.09 2.04 -3.85
N PHE A 45 -2.51 1.27 -2.93
CA PHE A 45 -2.88 1.32 -1.52
C PHE A 45 -2.44 2.61 -0.82
N CYS A 46 -1.32 3.22 -1.23
CA CYS A 46 -0.86 4.51 -0.73
C CYS A 46 -1.72 5.67 -1.24
N ASP A 47 -2.16 5.62 -2.51
CA ASP A 47 -3.03 6.62 -3.13
C ASP A 47 -4.44 6.58 -2.53
N SER A 48 -5.04 5.39 -2.40
CA SER A 48 -6.36 5.14 -1.81
C SER A 48 -6.26 4.69 -0.34
N HIS A 49 -5.53 5.46 0.48
CA HIS A 49 -5.34 5.13 1.90
C HIS A 49 -6.67 5.15 2.68
N GLY A 50 -6.98 4.05 3.37
CA GLY A 50 -8.21 3.89 4.16
C GLY A 50 -9.47 3.55 3.34
N GLU A 51 -9.38 3.54 2.01
CA GLU A 51 -10.49 3.19 1.12
C GLU A 51 -10.52 1.69 0.81
N VAL A 52 -11.71 1.16 0.51
CA VAL A 52 -11.87 -0.24 0.07
C VAL A 52 -11.71 -0.31 -1.44
N ILE A 53 -10.72 -1.07 -1.90
CA ILE A 53 -10.35 -1.20 -3.31
C ILE A 53 -10.74 -2.59 -3.79
N ASP A 54 -11.57 -2.63 -4.83
CA ASP A 54 -12.04 -3.87 -5.44
C ASP A 54 -10.89 -4.72 -6.04
N LYS A 55 -11.09 -6.04 -6.04
CA LYS A 55 -10.16 -7.04 -6.58
C LYS A 55 -9.82 -6.82 -8.05
N GLN A 56 -10.81 -6.53 -8.90
CA GLN A 56 -10.60 -6.36 -10.33
C GLN A 56 -9.76 -5.11 -10.61
N THR A 57 -10.02 -4.02 -9.87
CA THR A 57 -9.21 -2.80 -9.89
C THR A 57 -7.76 -3.07 -9.46
N LEU A 58 -7.55 -3.86 -8.40
CA LEU A 58 -6.22 -4.25 -7.93
C LEU A 58 -5.49 -5.20 -8.91
N ILE A 59 -6.22 -6.06 -9.61
CA ILE A 59 -5.70 -6.92 -10.69
C ILE A 59 -5.24 -6.05 -11.88
N GLU A 60 -6.08 -5.13 -12.36
CA GLU A 60 -5.76 -4.26 -13.49
C GLU A 60 -4.54 -3.37 -13.20
N ARG A 61 -4.53 -2.69 -12.05
CA ARG A 61 -3.42 -1.81 -11.63
C ARG A 61 -2.14 -2.61 -11.31
N GLY A 62 -2.28 -3.79 -10.69
CA GLY A 62 -1.16 -4.65 -10.31
C GLY A 62 -0.47 -5.33 -11.49
N TRP A 63 -1.21 -5.61 -12.57
CA TRP A 63 -0.75 -6.33 -13.76
C TRP A 63 -1.17 -5.62 -15.06
N PRO A 64 -0.74 -4.36 -15.30
CA PRO A 64 -1.16 -3.58 -16.46
C PRO A 64 -0.78 -4.31 -17.76
N GLY A 65 -1.79 -4.51 -18.62
CA GLY A 65 -1.65 -5.25 -19.88
C GLY A 65 -1.48 -6.76 -19.74
N ARG A 66 -1.85 -7.39 -18.61
CA ARG A 66 -1.82 -8.85 -18.43
C ARG A 66 -3.08 -9.35 -17.72
N VAL A 67 -3.70 -10.38 -18.28
CA VAL A 67 -4.79 -11.11 -17.61
C VAL A 67 -4.19 -12.02 -16.53
N VAL A 68 -4.63 -11.83 -15.28
CA VAL A 68 -4.36 -12.73 -14.15
C VAL A 68 -5.64 -12.89 -13.32
N GLY A 69 -5.72 -13.90 -12.45
CA GLY A 69 -6.88 -14.14 -11.57
C GLY A 69 -6.57 -13.95 -10.08
N ASP A 70 -7.61 -14.05 -9.24
CA ASP A 70 -7.58 -13.88 -7.78
C ASP A 70 -6.39 -14.52 -7.05
N ASN A 71 -5.95 -15.71 -7.47
CA ASN A 71 -4.80 -16.40 -6.85
C ASN A 71 -3.50 -15.57 -6.99
N SER A 72 -3.29 -14.92 -8.14
CA SER A 72 -2.14 -14.03 -8.35
C SER A 72 -2.23 -12.78 -7.46
N LEU A 73 -3.43 -12.22 -7.29
CA LEU A 73 -3.68 -11.12 -6.34
C LEU A 73 -3.38 -11.58 -4.91
N ALA A 74 -3.97 -12.68 -4.45
CA ALA A 74 -3.79 -13.21 -3.10
C ALA A 74 -2.31 -13.50 -2.77
N VAL A 75 -1.54 -14.07 -3.70
CA VAL A 75 -0.11 -14.33 -3.52
C VAL A 75 0.70 -13.02 -3.46
N ALA A 76 0.38 -12.02 -4.27
CA ALA A 76 1.06 -10.71 -4.22
C ALA A 76 0.73 -9.96 -2.92
N ILE A 77 -0.55 -9.92 -2.52
CA ILE A 77 -1.00 -9.33 -1.25
C ILE A 77 -0.33 -10.05 -0.05
N MET A 78 -0.21 -11.38 -0.07
CA MET A 78 0.53 -12.13 0.95
C MET A 78 2.00 -11.71 1.03
N LYS A 79 2.69 -11.56 -0.11
CA LYS A 79 4.10 -11.13 -0.13
C LYS A 79 4.27 -9.69 0.33
N LEU A 80 3.39 -8.79 -0.11
CA LEU A 80 3.38 -7.38 0.30
C LEU A 80 3.11 -7.25 1.81
N ARG A 81 2.09 -7.95 2.34
CA ARG A 81 1.84 -8.06 3.80
C ARG A 81 3.06 -8.54 4.56
N LYS A 82 3.75 -9.59 4.12
CA LYS A 82 4.98 -10.07 4.80
C LYS A 82 6.06 -8.99 4.89
N LYS A 83 6.24 -8.22 3.82
CA LYS A 83 7.21 -7.11 3.77
C LYS A 83 6.78 -5.95 4.68
N LEU A 84 5.55 -5.48 4.57
CA LEU A 84 4.98 -4.41 5.41
C LEU A 84 4.96 -4.80 6.90
N ASN A 85 4.66 -6.05 7.25
CA ASN A 85 4.71 -6.53 8.62
C ASN A 85 6.15 -6.60 9.16
N SER A 86 7.14 -6.96 8.34
CA SER A 86 8.57 -6.94 8.74
C SER A 86 9.14 -5.53 8.95
N LEU A 87 8.41 -4.49 8.54
CA LEU A 87 8.69 -3.10 8.94
C LEU A 87 8.19 -2.78 10.35
N GLU A 88 7.30 -3.60 10.92
CA GLU A 88 6.60 -3.43 12.21
C GLU A 88 5.76 -2.13 12.36
N GLN A 89 5.74 -1.23 11.37
CA GLN A 89 5.18 0.12 11.46
C GLN A 89 3.64 0.23 11.42
N GLY A 90 2.89 -0.86 11.64
CA GLY A 90 1.41 -0.83 11.60
C GLY A 90 0.86 -0.47 10.21
N LEU A 91 1.51 -1.00 9.17
CA LEU A 91 1.13 -0.89 7.76
C LEU A 91 0.39 -2.18 7.37
N GLU A 92 -0.93 -2.17 7.46
CA GLU A 92 -1.77 -3.37 7.34
C GLU A 92 -2.62 -3.33 6.08
N ILE A 93 -2.72 -4.45 5.38
CA ILE A 93 -3.67 -4.63 4.27
C ILE A 93 -4.73 -5.62 4.74
N ASN A 94 -5.96 -5.18 4.95
CA ASN A 94 -7.07 -6.04 5.38
C ASN A 94 -7.97 -6.42 4.21
N ASN A 95 -8.71 -7.53 4.34
CA ASN A 95 -9.55 -8.12 3.28
C ASN A 95 -11.01 -8.08 3.74
N LEU A 96 -11.87 -7.41 2.98
CA LEU A 96 -13.31 -7.35 3.22
C LEU A 96 -13.99 -8.37 2.28
N PRO A 97 -14.55 -9.48 2.81
CA PRO A 97 -15.16 -10.52 1.97
C PRO A 97 -16.32 -9.97 1.13
N GLY A 98 -16.21 -10.09 -0.19
CA GLY A 98 -17.20 -9.59 -1.14
C GLY A 98 -16.94 -8.16 -1.65
N GLU A 99 -16.08 -7.38 -0.99
CA GLU A 99 -15.82 -5.98 -1.36
C GLU A 99 -14.40 -5.77 -1.92
N GLY A 100 -13.37 -6.40 -1.33
CA GLY A 100 -11.97 -6.23 -1.77
C GLY A 100 -10.98 -6.10 -0.63
N TYR A 101 -10.05 -5.13 -0.75
CA TYR A 101 -8.97 -4.90 0.23
C TYR A 101 -8.88 -3.43 0.64
N VAL A 102 -8.57 -3.18 1.91
CA VAL A 102 -8.30 -1.84 2.48
C VAL A 102 -6.88 -1.76 3.01
N PHE A 103 -6.24 -0.60 2.88
CA PHE A 103 -4.93 -0.33 3.47
C PHE A 103 -5.04 0.62 4.68
N ILE A 104 -4.41 0.24 5.78
CA ILE A 104 -4.43 0.96 7.05
C ILE A 104 -2.98 1.28 7.44
N ASN A 105 -2.71 2.57 7.67
CA ASN A 105 -1.45 3.11 8.16
C ASN A 105 -1.65 3.59 9.61
N ALA A 106 -1.66 2.65 10.55
CA ALA A 106 -2.07 2.90 11.93
C ALA A 106 -1.13 3.88 12.67
N ARG A 107 0.14 3.94 12.28
CA ARG A 107 1.13 4.87 12.84
C ARG A 107 1.23 6.22 12.09
N LYS A 108 0.36 6.46 11.09
CA LYS A 108 0.35 7.69 10.26
C LYS A 108 1.73 8.07 9.71
N LEU A 109 2.46 7.08 9.18
CA LEU A 109 3.73 7.34 8.51
C LEU A 109 3.54 8.30 7.34
N GLU A 110 4.42 9.28 7.20
CA GLU A 110 4.48 10.14 6.02
C GLU A 110 5.06 9.30 4.85
N ILE A 111 4.29 9.10 3.79
CA ILE A 111 4.68 8.30 2.62
C ILE A 111 5.24 9.24 1.56
N PHE A 112 6.48 9.00 1.11
CA PHE A 112 7.17 9.79 0.10
C PHE A 112 7.56 8.92 -1.09
N HIS A 113 7.25 9.37 -2.29
CA HIS A 113 7.75 8.80 -3.53
C HIS A 113 9.01 9.55 -3.94
N SER A 114 10.16 8.88 -4.08
CA SER A 114 11.33 9.47 -4.73
C SER A 114 11.13 9.44 -6.25
N ASN A 115 10.25 10.34 -6.70
CA ASN A 115 10.26 10.81 -8.08
C ASN A 115 11.58 11.55 -8.28
N VAL A 116 12.43 11.08 -9.21
CA VAL A 116 13.61 11.83 -9.62
C VAL A 116 13.13 13.16 -10.19
N THR A 117 13.55 14.27 -9.58
CA THR A 117 13.03 15.59 -9.89
C THR A 117 13.47 16.02 -11.29
N SER A 118 12.61 15.77 -12.29
CA SER A 118 12.69 16.44 -13.60
C SER A 118 12.19 17.87 -13.46
N GLU A 119 12.98 18.72 -12.80
CA GLU A 119 12.83 20.17 -12.94
C GLU A 119 13.06 20.59 -14.41
N PRO A 120 12.54 21.74 -14.85
CA PRO A 120 12.47 22.07 -16.27
C PRO A 120 13.84 22.18 -16.94
N ILE A 121 13.91 21.81 -18.22
CA ILE A 121 15.08 22.05 -19.07
C ILE A 121 15.10 23.53 -19.53
N GLU A 122 15.25 24.45 -18.58
CA GLU A 122 15.61 25.84 -18.87
C GLU A 122 17.13 25.96 -19.09
N SER A 123 17.61 25.63 -20.30
CA SER A 123 18.93 26.09 -20.78
C SER A 123 19.22 25.78 -22.26
N ILE A 124 18.29 26.04 -23.18
CA ILE A 124 18.68 26.28 -24.60
C ILE A 124 18.90 27.79 -24.79
N LYS A 125 19.99 28.28 -24.20
CA LYS A 125 20.67 29.50 -24.68
C LYS A 125 21.82 29.04 -25.58
N ASN A 126 21.68 29.23 -26.89
CA ASN A 126 22.80 29.29 -27.81
C ASN A 126 22.42 30.22 -28.96
N ASN A 127 22.83 31.49 -28.84
CA ASN A 127 22.97 32.37 -29.99
C ASN A 127 24.37 32.15 -30.55
N ASP A 128 24.48 31.76 -31.82
CA ASP A 128 25.53 32.35 -32.66
C ASP A 128 25.01 32.56 -34.09
N LYS A 129 25.79 33.29 -34.89
CA LYS A 129 25.34 33.93 -36.13
C LYS A 129 25.35 32.98 -37.32
N GLY A 130 24.44 33.24 -38.26
CA GLY A 130 24.27 32.44 -39.46
C GLY A 130 25.20 32.83 -40.61
N GLU A 131 24.98 32.14 -41.72
CA GLU A 131 25.43 32.49 -43.08
C GLU A 131 24.24 32.26 -44.03
N GLU A 132 24.21 32.95 -45.18
CA GLU A 132 23.03 33.05 -46.04
C GLU A 132 22.98 32.00 -47.17
N ILE A 133 22.02 32.17 -48.10
CA ILE A 133 21.64 31.34 -49.27
C ILE A 133 20.55 30.28 -48.95
N GLY A 134 19.30 30.37 -49.42
CA GLY A 134 18.60 31.48 -50.11
C GLY A 134 17.59 30.98 -51.16
N VAL A 135 16.42 31.67 -51.26
CA VAL A 135 15.39 31.53 -52.33
C VAL A 135 14.63 30.17 -52.32
N GLU A 136 13.29 30.03 -52.36
CA GLU A 136 12.04 30.86 -52.26
C GLU A 136 10.84 29.86 -52.08
N GLU A 137 9.59 30.13 -51.67
CA GLU A 137 8.85 31.24 -51.00
C GLU A 137 7.47 30.67 -50.54
N SER A 138 6.45 31.50 -50.25
CA SER A 138 5.00 31.18 -50.13
C SER A 138 4.57 30.34 -48.90
N GLN A 139 4.54 30.90 -47.68
CA GLN A 139 3.47 31.75 -47.11
C GLN A 139 2.06 31.11 -47.15
N THR A 140 1.34 30.96 -46.03
CA THR A 140 0.47 32.04 -45.48
C THR A 140 -0.29 31.63 -44.19
N LYS A 141 -0.68 32.49 -43.21
CA LYS A 141 -0.10 33.76 -42.69
C LYS A 141 -0.78 34.26 -41.37
N VAL A 142 -0.26 33.83 -40.19
CA VAL A 142 -0.21 34.61 -38.91
C VAL A 142 -1.51 34.84 -38.06
N VAL A 143 -1.39 34.68 -36.72
CA VAL A 143 -1.64 35.66 -35.61
C VAL A 143 -1.59 34.93 -34.25
N VAL A 144 -0.90 35.50 -33.25
CA VAL A 144 -0.92 35.07 -31.83
C VAL A 144 -1.53 36.18 -30.97
N SER A 145 -2.28 35.83 -29.93
CA SER A 145 -2.60 36.73 -28.80
C SER A 145 -2.90 35.93 -27.53
N ASN A 146 -2.61 36.52 -26.38
CA ASN A 146 -2.45 35.82 -25.10
C ASN A 146 -3.64 36.00 -24.14
N THR A 147 -3.53 35.29 -23.00
CA THR A 147 -4.09 35.60 -21.66
C THR A 147 -5.47 35.06 -21.28
N LEU A 148 -5.48 34.35 -20.14
CA LEU A 148 -6.61 34.12 -19.22
C LEU A 148 -6.98 35.44 -18.49
N PRO A 149 -8.09 35.56 -17.71
CA PRO A 149 -8.92 34.50 -17.13
C PRO A 149 -10.47 34.74 -17.16
N MET A 150 -11.20 33.82 -16.50
CA MET A 150 -12.45 34.06 -15.75
C MET A 150 -13.70 34.59 -16.49
N VAL A 151 -14.68 33.70 -16.70
CA VAL A 151 -16.12 33.99 -16.56
C VAL A 151 -16.76 32.86 -15.73
N ASN A 152 -17.80 33.18 -14.96
CA ASN A 152 -18.46 32.32 -13.97
C ASN A 152 -19.90 31.98 -14.44
N ILE A 153 -20.73 31.41 -13.54
CA ILE A 153 -22.19 31.14 -13.59
C ILE A 153 -22.54 29.65 -13.75
N SER A 154 -23.42 29.04 -12.93
CA SER A 154 -23.48 28.90 -11.46
C SER A 154 -24.87 28.38 -11.04
N VAL A 155 -24.95 27.42 -10.10
CA VAL A 155 -25.98 27.34 -9.02
C VAL A 155 -27.43 27.01 -9.52
N SER A 156 -28.33 26.25 -8.90
CA SER A 156 -28.60 25.72 -7.53
C SER A 156 -29.48 24.43 -7.67
N ASN A 157 -29.94 23.67 -6.64
CA ASN A 157 -29.99 23.90 -5.19
C ASN A 157 -30.03 22.61 -4.33
N GLU A 158 -29.56 22.72 -3.08
CA GLU A 158 -30.00 22.10 -1.81
C GLU A 158 -31.03 20.92 -1.81
N LYS A 159 -30.89 19.87 -0.97
CA LYS A 159 -31.04 19.99 0.50
C LYS A 159 -30.50 18.82 1.33
N SER A 160 -30.02 19.16 2.53
CA SER A 160 -29.97 18.41 3.81
C SER A 160 -30.36 16.92 3.89
N LEU A 161 -29.53 16.13 4.59
CA LEU A 161 -29.85 15.74 5.98
C LEU A 161 -28.59 15.47 6.81
N THR A 162 -28.57 15.99 8.05
CA THR A 162 -27.52 15.69 9.04
C THR A 162 -27.94 14.55 9.97
N SER A 163 -27.36 13.36 9.80
CA SER A 163 -27.20 12.37 10.88
C SER A 163 -25.70 12.26 11.19
N ASN A 164 -25.19 12.35 12.42
CA ASN A 164 -25.66 11.78 13.69
C ASN A 164 -25.83 10.25 13.63
N VAL A 165 -24.78 9.56 13.17
CA VAL A 165 -24.43 8.24 13.72
C VAL A 165 -23.21 8.41 14.63
N LYS A 166 -23.46 8.87 15.86
CA LYS A 166 -22.50 8.70 16.96
C LYS A 166 -22.52 7.24 17.39
N ALA A 167 -21.34 6.69 17.66
CA ALA A 167 -21.10 5.43 18.37
C ALA A 167 -21.77 4.16 17.79
N PHE A 168 -20.98 3.34 17.11
CA PHE A 168 -21.04 1.90 17.35
C PHE A 168 -19.80 1.45 18.14
N VAL A 169 -19.94 1.60 19.46
CA VAL A 169 -19.15 1.10 20.60
C VAL A 169 -17.82 0.39 20.30
N THR A 170 -16.73 1.00 20.79
CA THR A 170 -15.43 0.34 21.02
C THR A 170 -15.54 -0.73 22.11
N ALA A 171 -15.43 -2.03 21.77
CA ALA A 171 -15.16 -3.10 22.73
C ALA A 171 -14.63 -4.40 22.07
N PRO A 172 -13.32 -4.72 22.15
CA PRO A 172 -12.77 -5.97 21.61
C PRO A 172 -12.99 -7.17 22.56
N MET A 173 -14.25 -7.55 22.80
CA MET A 173 -14.65 -8.71 23.61
C MET A 173 -14.42 -10.08 22.91
N PHE A 174 -13.22 -10.29 22.38
CA PHE A 174 -12.82 -11.52 21.66
C PHE A 174 -11.61 -12.25 22.26
N TRP A 175 -10.91 -11.64 23.22
CA TRP A 175 -9.79 -12.28 23.91
C TRP A 175 -10.28 -13.38 24.88
N GLU A 176 -11.41 -13.18 25.56
CA GLU A 176 -12.07 -14.18 26.44
C GLU A 176 -12.24 -15.55 25.77
N LEU A 177 -12.84 -15.57 24.57
CA LEU A 177 -13.04 -16.79 23.79
C LEU A 177 -11.70 -17.41 23.33
N SER A 178 -10.69 -16.59 23.09
CA SER A 178 -9.34 -17.05 22.73
C SER A 178 -8.63 -17.73 23.90
N ILE A 179 -8.76 -17.19 25.12
CA ILE A 179 -8.30 -17.86 26.35
C ILE A 179 -9.04 -19.18 26.56
N GLY A 180 -10.37 -19.20 26.41
CA GLY A 180 -11.18 -20.41 26.55
C GLY A 180 -10.69 -21.55 25.63
N MET A 181 -10.49 -21.25 24.35
CA MET A 181 -9.95 -22.23 23.38
C MET A 181 -8.54 -22.73 23.73
N VAL A 182 -7.66 -21.84 24.22
CA VAL A 182 -6.30 -22.23 24.63
C VAL A 182 -6.32 -23.09 25.90
N ILE A 183 -7.15 -22.77 26.90
CA ILE A 183 -7.29 -23.58 28.11
C ILE A 183 -7.83 -24.98 27.76
N ILE A 184 -8.85 -25.06 26.91
CA ILE A 184 -9.42 -26.34 26.45
C ILE A 184 -8.37 -27.17 25.69
N ALA A 185 -7.58 -26.55 24.81
CA ALA A 185 -6.50 -27.23 24.09
C ALA A 185 -5.40 -27.74 25.04
N LEU A 186 -5.05 -26.97 26.07
CA LEU A 186 -4.04 -27.35 27.07
C LEU A 186 -4.53 -28.46 27.99
N THR A 187 -5.76 -28.41 28.51
CA THR A 187 -6.30 -29.51 29.34
C THR A 187 -6.43 -30.79 28.54
N PHE A 188 -6.90 -30.71 27.29
CA PHE A 188 -6.93 -31.84 26.36
C PHE A 188 -5.51 -32.41 26.13
N PHE A 189 -4.51 -31.57 25.86
CA PHE A 189 -3.13 -32.01 25.66
C PHE A 189 -2.53 -32.69 26.89
N PHE A 190 -2.73 -32.12 28.09
CA PHE A 190 -2.25 -32.74 29.34
C PHE A 190 -2.94 -34.09 29.59
N ILE A 191 -4.25 -34.19 29.44
CA ILE A 191 -5.01 -35.44 29.60
C ILE A 191 -4.54 -36.51 28.60
N TYR A 192 -4.31 -36.12 27.32
CA TYR A 192 -3.82 -37.06 26.30
C TYR A 192 -2.37 -37.49 26.50
N ARG A 193 -1.51 -36.61 27.04
CA ARG A 193 -0.13 -36.94 27.38
C ARG A 193 -0.08 -37.96 28.52
N GLU A 194 -0.81 -37.71 29.61
CA GLU A 194 -0.90 -38.64 30.74
C GLU A 194 -1.53 -39.98 30.32
N ALA A 195 -2.52 -39.98 29.43
CA ALA A 195 -3.14 -41.19 28.91
C ALA A 195 -2.20 -42.07 28.06
N PHE A 196 -1.17 -41.48 27.43
CA PHE A 196 -0.22 -42.23 26.59
C PHE A 196 0.77 -43.05 27.42
N GLU A 197 1.20 -42.54 28.58
CA GLU A 197 2.13 -43.24 29.49
C GLU A 197 1.52 -44.51 30.10
N CYS A 198 0.19 -44.63 30.17
CA CYS A 198 -0.49 -45.87 30.57
C CYS A 198 -0.54 -46.95 29.48
N PHE A 199 -0.28 -46.65 28.20
CA PHE A 199 -0.52 -47.59 27.11
C PHE A 199 0.65 -48.58 26.88
N GLU A 200 1.90 -48.18 27.12
CA GLU A 200 3.06 -49.05 26.87
C GLU A 200 3.11 -50.28 27.81
N CYS A 201 2.49 -50.23 28.98
CA CYS A 201 2.46 -51.36 29.92
C CYS A 201 1.54 -52.53 29.49
N TYR A 202 0.66 -52.36 28.51
CA TYR A 202 -0.35 -53.38 28.15
C TYR A 202 0.04 -54.30 26.97
N GLY A 203 1.19 -54.05 26.32
CA GLY A 203 1.64 -54.81 25.14
C GLY A 203 2.39 -56.12 25.42
N GLY A 204 2.63 -56.47 26.68
CA GLY A 204 3.69 -57.40 27.09
C GLY A 204 3.28 -58.82 27.52
N PHE A 205 2.26 -59.46 26.92
CA PHE A 205 1.88 -60.84 27.31
C PHE A 205 1.30 -61.74 26.21
N TYR A 206 1.99 -61.87 25.06
CA TYR A 206 1.80 -63.01 24.14
C TYR A 206 3.12 -63.42 23.48
N GLY A 207 3.78 -64.43 24.07
CA GLY A 207 5.03 -65.06 23.62
C GLY A 207 5.32 -66.31 24.43
#